data_AF-A0A4Q6AHE4-F1
#
_entry.id   AF-A0A4Q6AHE4-F1
#
_cell.length_a   1.000
_cell.length_b   1.000
_cell.length_c   1.000
_cell.angle_alpha   90.00
_cell.angle_beta   90.00
_cell.angle_gamma   90.00
#
_symmetry.space_group_name_H-M   'P 1'
#
loop_
_entity.id
_entity.type
_entity.pdbx_description
1 polymer ?
#
loop_
_entity_poly.entity_id
_entity_poly.type
_entity_poly.pdbx_seq_one_letter_code
_entity_poly.pdbx_strand_id
1 'polypeptide(L)'
;NIGARASDQAIQVDLTSGSPVVTGLNPMAFERAWGNSTVLPSGEIFVSGGSSRENQLQDLGYTAELWSPATKSFRPLVPATKARLYHSTALLLPDATVLVGGGGSPGPQTNLNAEIYYPPYLFNESGGRADRPSITSGSEEQAYGQNGKFGVSGKVSKVVLIKTGAVTHSFDFDQRFIDLSFTKKGDSIEAKMPATSNVATPGFYHLFILNNFGVPSVSKIISLSNR
;
A
#
# COMPACT_ATOMS: atom_id res chain seq x y z
N ASN A 1 -29.56 6.65 -15.01
CA ASN A 1 -28.62 6.30 -13.92
C ASN A 1 -27.28 5.95 -14.52
N ILE A 2 -26.30 6.84 -14.39
CA ILE A 2 -24.92 6.55 -14.75
C ILE A 2 -24.28 5.97 -13.49
N GLY A 3 -24.60 4.72 -13.20
CA GLY A 3 -24.05 4.00 -12.05
C GLY A 3 -22.56 3.76 -12.18
N ALA A 4 -21.84 3.63 -11.06
CA ALA A 4 -20.46 3.18 -11.06
C ALA A 4 -20.37 1.81 -11.74
N ARG A 5 -19.65 1.72 -12.87
CA ARG A 5 -19.47 0.46 -13.60
C ARG A 5 -18.38 -0.35 -12.93
N ALA A 6 -18.70 -1.59 -12.57
CA ALA A 6 -17.69 -2.55 -12.16
C ALA A 6 -16.81 -2.93 -13.36
N SER A 7 -15.54 -3.21 -13.08
CA SER A 7 -14.57 -3.67 -14.07
C SER A 7 -13.55 -4.56 -13.37
N ASP A 8 -13.01 -5.52 -14.10
CA ASP A 8 -11.85 -6.33 -13.75
C ASP A 8 -10.56 -5.84 -14.45
N GLN A 9 -10.69 -4.87 -15.36
CA GLN A 9 -9.58 -4.42 -16.18
C GLN A 9 -8.56 -3.64 -15.36
N ALA A 10 -7.29 -3.88 -15.69
CA ALA A 10 -6.17 -3.16 -15.11
C ALA A 10 -5.28 -2.60 -16.22
N ILE A 11 -4.75 -1.40 -15.98
CA ILE A 11 -3.79 -0.74 -16.88
C ILE A 11 -2.58 -0.25 -16.09
N GLN A 12 -1.45 -0.20 -16.77
CA GLN A 12 -0.27 0.54 -16.31
C GLN A 12 -0.14 1.80 -17.15
N VAL A 13 0.09 2.94 -16.48
CA VAL A 13 0.42 4.21 -17.13
C VAL A 13 1.85 4.59 -16.75
N ASP A 14 2.76 4.57 -17.73
CA ASP A 14 4.15 5.01 -17.56
C ASP A 14 4.27 6.49 -17.97
N LEU A 15 4.84 7.30 -17.08
CA LEU A 15 4.99 8.75 -17.23
C LEU A 15 6.46 9.18 -17.42
N THR A 16 7.39 8.25 -17.56
CA THR A 16 8.84 8.53 -17.56
C THR A 16 9.39 9.02 -18.91
N SER A 17 8.68 8.80 -20.01
CA SER A 17 9.14 9.11 -21.38
C SER A 17 8.71 10.50 -21.89
N GLY A 18 8.13 11.34 -21.03
CA GLY A 18 7.61 12.67 -21.40
C GLY A 18 6.20 12.67 -22.01
N SER A 19 5.71 11.52 -22.45
CA SER A 19 4.31 11.29 -22.85
C SER A 19 3.77 10.05 -22.14
N PRO A 20 2.51 10.04 -21.68
CA PRO A 20 1.94 8.86 -21.04
C PRO A 20 1.90 7.65 -21.98
N VAL A 21 2.46 6.52 -21.55
CA VAL A 21 2.36 5.22 -22.24
C VAL A 21 1.40 4.32 -21.48
N VAL A 22 0.31 3.92 -22.11
CA VAL A 22 -0.73 3.06 -21.51
C VAL A 22 -0.57 1.63 -21.98
N THR A 23 -0.46 0.70 -21.04
CA THR A 23 -0.36 -0.74 -21.32
C THR A 23 -1.47 -1.48 -20.59
N GLY A 24 -2.22 -2.30 -21.31
CA GLY A 24 -3.19 -3.23 -20.69
C GLY A 24 -2.47 -4.32 -19.90
N LEU A 25 -2.95 -4.61 -18.70
CA LEU A 25 -2.45 -5.69 -17.86
C LEU A 25 -3.41 -6.88 -17.92
N ASN A 26 -2.96 -8.03 -17.41
CA ASN A 26 -3.87 -9.13 -17.13
C ASN A 26 -4.97 -8.64 -16.16
N PRO A 27 -6.24 -8.97 -16.42
CA PRO A 27 -7.34 -8.50 -15.57
C PRO A 27 -7.26 -9.12 -14.17
N MET A 28 -7.96 -8.47 -13.25
CA MET A 28 -8.33 -9.04 -11.96
C MET A 28 -9.24 -10.26 -12.16
N ALA A 29 -9.35 -11.10 -11.14
CA ALA A 29 -10.26 -12.24 -11.16
C ALA A 29 -11.72 -11.83 -10.90
N PHE A 30 -11.95 -10.65 -10.31
CA PHE A 30 -13.27 -10.18 -9.92
C PHE A 30 -13.51 -8.75 -10.40
N GLU A 31 -14.68 -8.51 -11.01
CA GLU A 31 -15.15 -7.17 -11.31
C GLU A 31 -15.51 -6.42 -10.01
N ARG A 32 -15.09 -5.16 -9.89
CA ARG A 32 -15.34 -4.36 -8.69
C ARG A 32 -15.76 -2.94 -9.03
N ALA A 33 -16.93 -2.53 -8.55
CA ALA A 33 -17.26 -1.15 -8.25
C ALA A 33 -17.02 -0.89 -6.75
N TRP A 34 -16.52 0.30 -6.39
CA TRP A 34 -16.13 0.73 -5.03
C TRP A 34 -15.27 -0.25 -4.22
N GLY A 35 -14.35 -0.92 -4.91
CA GLY A 35 -13.18 -1.48 -4.23
C GLY A 35 -12.26 -0.36 -3.76
N ASN A 36 -11.35 -0.68 -2.85
CA ASN A 36 -10.23 0.18 -2.48
C ASN A 36 -8.91 -0.51 -2.86
N SER A 37 -7.88 0.29 -3.08
CA SER A 37 -6.53 -0.20 -3.34
C SER A 37 -5.52 0.53 -2.47
N THR A 38 -4.52 -0.19 -1.94
CA THR A 38 -3.41 0.42 -1.19
C THR A 38 -2.08 -0.24 -1.54
N VAL A 39 -1.01 0.55 -1.69
CA VAL A 39 0.34 0.01 -1.90
C VAL A 39 0.95 -0.47 -0.58
N LEU A 40 1.63 -1.61 -0.61
CA LEU A 40 2.29 -2.20 0.54
C LEU A 40 3.81 -1.92 0.54
N PRO A 41 4.52 -2.13 1.66
CA PRO A 41 5.99 -1.97 1.71
C PRO A 41 6.77 -2.84 0.72
N SER A 42 6.21 -3.97 0.29
CA SER A 42 6.81 -4.80 -0.76
C SER A 42 6.82 -4.10 -2.12
N GLY A 43 5.90 -3.16 -2.35
CA GLY A 43 5.58 -2.57 -3.66
C GLY A 43 4.41 -3.26 -4.36
N GLU A 44 3.86 -4.33 -3.78
CA GLU A 44 2.62 -4.95 -4.24
C GLU A 44 1.41 -4.06 -3.90
N ILE A 45 0.33 -4.17 -4.68
CA ILE A 45 -0.89 -3.39 -4.49
C ILE A 45 -2.00 -4.31 -4.01
N PHE A 46 -2.51 -4.04 -2.81
CA PHE A 46 -3.65 -4.75 -2.22
C PHE A 46 -4.95 -4.12 -2.72
N VAL A 47 -5.81 -4.91 -3.36
CA VAL A 47 -7.13 -4.52 -3.87
C VAL A 47 -8.20 -5.29 -3.10
N SER A 48 -9.18 -4.58 -2.53
CA SER A 48 -10.18 -5.19 -1.65
C SER A 48 -11.57 -4.59 -1.78
N GLY A 49 -12.58 -5.37 -1.40
CA GLY A 49 -13.96 -4.94 -1.39
C GLY A 49 -14.55 -4.77 -2.79
N GLY A 50 -15.62 -3.99 -2.84
CA GLY A 50 -16.44 -3.77 -4.01
C GLY A 50 -17.35 -4.94 -4.38
N SER A 51 -18.05 -4.79 -5.50
CA SER A 51 -18.93 -5.80 -6.09
C SER A 51 -19.12 -5.57 -7.60
N SER A 52 -19.54 -6.60 -8.34
CA SER A 52 -19.92 -6.43 -9.76
C SER A 52 -21.21 -5.61 -9.93
N ARG A 53 -22.00 -5.51 -8.85
CA ARG A 53 -23.29 -4.79 -8.81
C ARG A 53 -23.21 -3.54 -7.96
N GLU A 54 -23.89 -2.50 -8.43
CA GLU A 54 -23.88 -1.20 -7.79
C GLU A 54 -24.56 -1.25 -6.38
N ASN A 55 -23.76 -1.42 -5.32
CA ASN A 55 -23.95 -1.16 -3.89
C ASN A 55 -25.02 -2.11 -3.37
N GLN A 56 -24.78 -3.38 -3.68
CA GLN A 56 -25.70 -4.48 -3.51
C GLN A 56 -24.96 -5.68 -2.91
N LEU A 57 -25.69 -6.51 -2.17
CA LEU A 57 -25.16 -7.76 -1.60
C LEU A 57 -25.18 -8.88 -2.64
N GLN A 58 -24.64 -8.60 -3.82
CA GLN A 58 -24.56 -9.52 -4.95
C GLN A 58 -23.15 -9.43 -5.53
N ASP A 59 -22.57 -10.57 -5.92
CA ASP A 59 -21.24 -10.66 -6.52
C ASP A 59 -20.18 -9.86 -5.74
N LEU A 60 -20.16 -10.05 -4.43
CA LEU A 60 -19.32 -9.33 -3.48
C LEU A 60 -17.85 -9.72 -3.63
N GLY A 61 -16.97 -8.72 -3.67
CA GLY A 61 -15.52 -8.87 -3.72
C GLY A 61 -14.89 -9.22 -2.37
N TYR A 62 -15.36 -10.28 -1.71
CA TYR A 62 -14.80 -10.75 -0.42
C TYR A 62 -13.33 -11.15 -0.53
N THR A 63 -12.98 -11.88 -1.59
CA THR A 63 -11.61 -12.25 -1.90
C THR A 63 -10.86 -11.01 -2.33
N ALA A 64 -9.92 -10.52 -1.53
CA ALA A 64 -9.00 -9.48 -1.96
C ALA A 64 -8.02 -10.04 -3.00
N GLU A 65 -7.41 -9.17 -3.78
CA GLU A 65 -6.39 -9.53 -4.76
C GLU A 65 -5.12 -8.73 -4.50
N LEU A 66 -3.97 -9.34 -4.76
CA LEU A 66 -2.69 -8.69 -4.66
C LEU A 66 -2.05 -8.62 -6.03
N TRP A 67 -1.83 -7.41 -6.52
CA TRP A 67 -1.09 -7.18 -7.76
C TRP A 67 0.40 -7.09 -7.49
N SER A 68 1.18 -7.85 -8.24
CA SER A 68 2.64 -7.83 -8.18
C SER A 68 3.21 -7.12 -9.41
N PRO A 69 3.98 -6.03 -9.25
CA PRO A 69 4.69 -5.41 -10.37
C PRO A 69 5.76 -6.33 -10.96
N ALA A 70 6.31 -7.26 -10.16
CA ALA A 70 7.37 -8.18 -10.61
C ALA A 70 6.84 -9.24 -11.58
N THR A 71 5.65 -9.78 -11.32
CA THR A 71 5.04 -10.82 -12.17
C THR A 71 3.99 -10.25 -13.12
N LYS A 72 3.62 -8.97 -12.97
CA LYS A 72 2.54 -8.29 -13.71
C LYS A 72 1.22 -9.07 -13.66
N SER A 73 0.91 -9.62 -12.50
CA SER A 73 -0.27 -10.47 -12.30
C SER A 73 -0.93 -10.22 -10.95
N PHE A 74 -2.23 -10.49 -10.90
CA PHE A 74 -3.00 -10.56 -9.67
C PHE A 74 -2.98 -11.98 -9.12
N ARG A 75 -3.02 -12.09 -7.79
CA ARG A 75 -3.28 -13.36 -7.10
C ARG A 75 -4.35 -13.15 -6.03
N PRO A 76 -5.29 -14.10 -5.87
CA PRO A 76 -6.30 -14.02 -4.82
C PRO A 76 -5.65 -14.17 -3.43
N LEU A 77 -6.31 -13.58 -2.44
CA LEU A 77 -5.94 -13.64 -1.02
C LEU A 77 -7.03 -14.34 -0.21
N VAL A 78 -6.85 -14.40 1.11
CA VAL A 78 -7.88 -14.93 2.01
C VAL A 78 -9.13 -14.02 1.95
N PRO A 79 -10.35 -14.58 1.84
CA PRO A 79 -11.57 -13.80 1.83
C PRO A 79 -11.81 -13.03 3.13
N ALA A 80 -12.27 -11.79 3.02
CA ALA A 80 -12.78 -11.00 4.15
C ALA A 80 -14.10 -11.57 4.66
N THR A 81 -14.50 -11.20 5.88
CA THR A 81 -15.76 -11.65 6.48
C THR A 81 -16.90 -10.63 6.32
N LYS A 82 -16.56 -9.38 5.99
CA LYS A 82 -17.54 -8.29 5.80
C LYS A 82 -17.54 -7.78 4.37
N ALA A 83 -18.73 -7.47 3.87
CA ALA A 83 -18.90 -6.80 2.59
C ALA A 83 -18.45 -5.33 2.74
N ARG A 84 -17.56 -4.87 1.87
CA ARG A 84 -17.04 -3.50 1.84
C ARG A 84 -17.41 -2.86 0.52
N LEU A 85 -18.44 -2.01 0.51
CA LEU A 85 -19.04 -1.43 -0.69
C LEU A 85 -18.81 0.09 -0.74
N TYR A 86 -19.73 0.86 -1.32
CA TYR A 86 -19.73 2.32 -1.30
C TYR A 86 -19.50 2.88 0.12
N HIS A 87 -18.72 3.95 0.27
CA HIS A 87 -18.25 4.46 1.59
C HIS A 87 -17.35 3.50 2.41
N SER A 88 -16.71 2.51 1.78
CA SER A 88 -15.62 1.75 2.43
C SER A 88 -14.26 2.41 2.24
N THR A 89 -13.29 2.00 3.04
CA THR A 89 -11.89 2.47 2.99
C THR A 89 -10.92 1.31 3.16
N ALA A 90 -9.73 1.40 2.56
CA ALA A 90 -8.58 0.56 2.87
C ALA A 90 -7.31 1.41 3.01
N LEU A 91 -6.61 1.30 4.14
CA LEU A 91 -5.46 2.16 4.48
C LEU A 91 -4.30 1.35 5.05
N LEU A 92 -3.09 1.56 4.53
CA LEU A 92 -1.86 1.01 5.08
C LEU A 92 -1.58 1.60 6.48
N LEU A 93 -1.31 0.73 7.45
CA LEU A 93 -0.98 1.10 8.83
C LEU A 93 0.55 1.12 9.07
N PRO A 94 1.02 1.84 10.11
CA PRO A 94 2.43 1.88 10.47
C PRO A 94 3.07 0.51 10.73
N ASP A 95 2.29 -0.47 11.17
CA ASP A 95 2.77 -1.82 11.43
C ASP A 95 2.79 -2.72 10.18
N ALA A 96 2.62 -2.13 8.98
CA ALA A 96 2.53 -2.82 7.70
C ALA A 96 1.32 -3.78 7.58
N THR A 97 0.25 -3.54 8.34
CA THR A 97 -1.05 -4.17 8.09
C THR A 97 -1.94 -3.22 7.29
N VAL A 98 -3.10 -3.70 6.83
CA VAL A 98 -4.08 -2.86 6.13
C VAL A 98 -5.36 -2.82 6.94
N LEU A 99 -5.80 -1.62 7.32
CA LEU A 99 -7.13 -1.40 7.87
C LEU A 99 -8.14 -1.37 6.73
N VAL A 100 -9.20 -2.17 6.82
CA VAL A 100 -10.31 -2.18 5.87
C VAL A 100 -11.60 -1.94 6.65
N GLY A 101 -12.32 -0.86 6.35
CA GLY A 101 -13.42 -0.39 7.21
C GLY A 101 -14.59 0.24 6.47
N GLY A 102 -15.69 0.46 7.20
CA GLY A 102 -16.88 1.11 6.68
C GLY A 102 -17.58 0.32 5.58
N GLY A 103 -18.35 1.02 4.75
CA GLY A 103 -18.99 0.45 3.57
C GLY A 103 -20.49 0.19 3.69
N GLY A 104 -21.19 0.41 2.57
CA GLY A 104 -22.59 0.13 2.33
C GLY A 104 -23.52 1.31 2.56
N SER A 105 -23.18 2.36 3.32
CA SER A 105 -24.15 3.43 3.63
C SER A 105 -24.49 4.25 2.37
N PRO A 106 -25.76 4.62 2.08
CA PRO A 106 -26.98 4.46 2.91
C PRO A 106 -27.70 3.10 2.79
N GLY A 107 -27.20 2.15 2.02
CA GLY A 107 -27.71 0.78 1.85
C GLY A 107 -26.82 0.03 0.86
N PRO A 108 -26.57 -1.27 1.01
CA PRO A 108 -27.44 -2.26 1.65
C PRO A 108 -27.02 -2.59 3.09
N GLN A 109 -25.94 -1.99 3.58
CA GLN A 109 -25.37 -2.23 4.90
C GLN A 109 -24.94 -0.89 5.51
N THR A 110 -24.86 -0.82 6.82
CA THR A 110 -24.18 0.29 7.52
C THR A 110 -23.07 -0.31 8.36
N ASN A 111 -21.94 -0.60 7.73
CA ASN A 111 -20.82 -1.18 8.47
C ASN A 111 -20.20 -0.13 9.40
N LEU A 112 -20.40 -0.32 10.70
CA LEU A 112 -19.77 0.45 11.78
C LEU A 112 -18.54 -0.26 12.36
N ASN A 113 -17.86 -1.05 11.53
CA ASN A 113 -16.77 -1.94 11.92
C ASN A 113 -15.60 -1.86 10.92
N ALA A 114 -14.45 -2.37 11.34
CA ALA A 114 -13.26 -2.54 10.51
C ALA A 114 -12.62 -3.93 10.75
N GLU A 115 -11.85 -4.39 9.77
CA GLU A 115 -11.00 -5.58 9.81
C GLU A 115 -9.55 -5.14 9.58
N ILE A 116 -8.59 -5.85 10.19
CA ILE A 116 -7.17 -5.68 9.90
C ILE A 116 -6.71 -6.86 9.06
N TYR A 117 -6.25 -6.58 7.85
CA TYR A 117 -5.60 -7.56 6.99
C TYR A 117 -4.10 -7.61 7.30
N TYR A 118 -3.59 -8.81 7.54
CA TYR A 118 -2.16 -9.09 7.72
C TYR A 118 -1.60 -9.67 6.42
N PRO A 119 -0.78 -8.92 5.66
CA PRO A 119 -0.27 -9.42 4.40
C PRO A 119 0.72 -10.60 4.56
N PRO A 120 0.93 -11.42 3.52
CA PRO A 120 1.73 -12.64 3.62
C PRO A 120 3.17 -12.41 4.10
N TYR A 121 3.76 -11.26 3.80
CA TYR A 121 5.11 -10.90 4.26
C TYR A 121 5.27 -10.80 5.79
N LEU A 122 4.17 -10.82 6.56
CA LEU A 122 4.22 -10.82 8.03
C LEU A 122 4.28 -12.23 8.62
N PHE A 123 4.30 -13.26 7.78
CA PHE A 123 4.29 -14.66 8.17
C PHE A 123 5.51 -15.39 7.63
N ASN A 124 6.02 -16.34 8.40
CA ASN A 124 7.06 -17.27 7.98
C ASN A 124 6.44 -18.50 7.30
N GLU A 125 7.28 -19.40 6.79
CA GLU A 125 6.84 -20.60 6.07
C GLU A 125 5.99 -21.56 6.92
N SER A 126 6.12 -21.54 8.25
CA SER A 126 5.29 -22.35 9.16
C SER A 126 3.95 -21.70 9.50
N GLY A 127 3.66 -20.52 8.95
CA GLY A 127 2.44 -19.73 9.24
C GLY A 127 2.51 -18.92 10.53
N GLY A 128 3.63 -18.96 11.25
CA GLY A 128 3.88 -18.10 12.41
C GLY A 128 4.29 -16.68 12.00
N ARG A 129 4.43 -15.76 12.96
CA ARG A 129 4.92 -14.40 12.68
C ARG A 129 6.38 -14.44 12.22
N ALA A 130 6.68 -13.71 11.15
CA ALA A 130 8.06 -13.55 10.69
C ALA A 130 8.84 -12.55 11.54
N ASP A 131 10.14 -12.79 11.71
CA ASP A 131 11.04 -11.85 12.37
C ASP A 131 11.21 -10.59 11.53
N ARG A 132 10.91 -9.44 12.14
CA ARG A 132 10.93 -8.13 11.48
C ARG A 132 12.25 -7.42 11.75
N PRO A 133 12.86 -6.75 10.76
CA PRO A 133 13.90 -5.77 11.04
C PRO A 133 13.30 -4.57 11.80
N SER A 134 14.14 -3.75 12.45
CA SER A 134 13.65 -2.56 13.17
C SER A 134 14.48 -1.32 12.87
N ILE A 135 13.82 -0.15 12.90
CA ILE A 135 14.47 1.16 12.84
C ILE A 135 14.60 1.64 14.28
N THR A 136 15.84 1.76 14.77
CA THR A 136 16.13 2.02 16.19
C THR A 136 16.37 3.49 16.50
N SER A 137 16.81 4.28 15.50
CA SER A 137 17.10 5.71 15.67
C SER A 137 17.04 6.47 14.32
N GLY A 138 17.25 7.77 14.35
CA GLY A 138 17.25 8.65 13.17
C GLY A 138 16.15 9.72 13.23
N SER A 139 16.42 10.89 12.63
CA SER A 139 15.53 12.05 12.65
C SER A 139 14.20 11.78 11.97
N GLU A 140 13.12 12.34 12.52
CA GLU A 140 11.80 12.35 11.89
C GLU A 140 11.68 13.49 10.85
N GLU A 141 12.54 14.50 10.91
CA GLU A 141 12.61 15.54 9.88
C GLU A 141 13.69 15.19 8.86
N GLN A 142 13.30 15.11 7.59
CA GLN A 142 14.18 14.84 6.46
C GLN A 142 14.04 15.95 5.40
N ALA A 143 15.17 16.28 4.77
CA ALA A 143 15.24 17.25 3.69
C ALA A 143 15.44 16.58 2.33
N TYR A 144 14.96 17.21 1.27
CA TYR A 144 15.15 16.71 -0.09
C TYR A 144 16.62 16.67 -0.48
N GLY A 145 16.99 15.63 -1.25
CA GLY A 145 18.34 15.43 -1.76
C GLY A 145 19.40 15.07 -0.71
N GLN A 146 19.04 15.06 0.58
CA GLN A 146 19.94 14.69 1.66
C GLN A 146 19.96 13.17 1.90
N ASN A 147 20.99 12.72 2.58
CA ASN A 147 21.09 11.34 3.04
C ASN A 147 20.58 11.22 4.48
N GLY A 148 19.42 10.59 4.64
CA GLY A 148 18.85 10.30 5.96
C GLY A 148 19.60 9.15 6.63
N LYS A 149 20.08 9.39 7.86
CA LYS A 149 20.78 8.39 8.67
C LYS A 149 19.86 7.78 9.71
N PHE A 150 19.77 6.46 9.71
CA PHE A 150 18.91 5.70 10.62
C PHE A 150 19.68 4.54 11.25
N GLY A 151 19.53 4.37 12.56
CA GLY A 151 19.94 3.13 13.22
C GLY A 151 18.97 2.00 12.86
N VAL A 152 19.49 0.80 12.66
CA VAL A 152 18.69 -0.38 12.31
C VAL A 152 19.16 -1.62 13.05
N SER A 153 18.25 -2.56 13.29
CA SER A 153 18.59 -3.93 13.69
C SER A 153 18.09 -4.94 12.66
N GLY A 154 18.85 -6.02 12.51
CA GLY A 154 18.58 -7.07 11.51
C GLY A 154 19.16 -6.77 10.13
N LYS A 155 18.81 -7.63 9.16
CA LYS A 155 19.22 -7.46 7.76
C LYS A 155 18.27 -6.51 7.04
N VAL A 156 18.83 -5.66 6.18
CA VAL A 156 18.09 -4.69 5.36
C VAL A 156 18.48 -4.91 3.91
N SER A 157 17.48 -5.22 3.07
CA SER A 157 17.60 -5.42 1.63
C SER A 157 16.98 -4.26 0.84
N LYS A 158 15.97 -3.58 1.43
CA LYS A 158 15.20 -2.52 0.79
C LYS A 158 14.83 -1.44 1.80
N VAL A 159 14.77 -0.20 1.36
CA VAL A 159 14.29 0.94 2.13
C VAL A 159 13.27 1.67 1.28
N VAL A 160 12.07 1.89 1.80
CA VAL A 160 10.97 2.47 1.02
C VAL A 160 10.29 3.59 1.78
N LEU A 161 9.83 4.60 1.05
CA LEU A 161 8.89 5.60 1.53
C LEU A 161 7.51 5.34 0.95
N ILE A 162 6.50 5.36 1.81
CA ILE A 162 5.09 5.37 1.40
C ILE A 162 4.42 6.58 2.03
N LYS A 163 3.87 7.49 1.21
CA LYS A 163 3.16 8.67 1.76
C LYS A 163 1.94 8.20 2.54
N THR A 164 1.69 8.79 3.70
CA THR A 164 0.51 8.49 4.51
C THR A 164 -0.75 8.77 3.69
N GLY A 165 -1.63 7.79 3.54
CA GLY A 165 -2.83 7.89 2.69
C GLY A 165 -3.99 8.60 3.38
N ALA A 166 -4.93 9.09 2.57
CA ALA A 166 -6.20 9.65 3.02
C ALA A 166 -7.29 9.21 2.05
N VAL A 167 -8.17 8.30 2.51
CA VAL A 167 -9.04 7.53 1.61
C VAL A 167 -10.51 7.77 1.88
N THR A 168 -11.25 8.16 0.84
CA THR A 168 -12.72 8.16 0.85
C THR A 168 -13.25 7.89 -0.55
N HIS A 169 -14.42 7.25 -0.67
CA HIS A 169 -15.08 7.01 -1.95
C HIS A 169 -14.21 6.28 -2.99
N SER A 170 -13.29 5.41 -2.57
CA SER A 170 -12.30 4.73 -3.43
C SER A 170 -11.15 5.61 -3.94
N PHE A 171 -11.02 6.84 -3.45
CA PHE A 171 -9.96 7.78 -3.79
C PHE A 171 -8.98 7.91 -2.63
N ASP A 172 -7.70 7.57 -2.87
CA ASP A 172 -6.58 7.96 -2.03
C ASP A 172 -5.89 9.18 -2.66
N PHE A 173 -5.87 10.30 -1.95
CA PHE A 173 -5.36 11.57 -2.50
C PHE A 173 -3.84 11.73 -2.40
N ASP A 174 -3.17 10.88 -1.61
CA ASP A 174 -1.78 11.11 -1.22
C ASP A 174 -0.86 9.93 -1.54
N GLN A 175 -1.34 8.70 -1.38
CA GLN A 175 -0.47 7.54 -1.34
C GLN A 175 0.40 7.40 -2.60
N ARG A 176 1.69 7.20 -2.36
CA ARG A 176 2.71 6.92 -3.37
C ARG A 176 3.79 6.05 -2.77
N PHE A 177 4.45 5.27 -3.61
CA PHE A 177 5.55 4.39 -3.23
C PHE A 177 6.86 4.90 -3.85
N ILE A 178 7.92 4.94 -3.05
CA ILE A 178 9.25 5.35 -3.48
C ILE A 178 10.26 4.36 -2.95
N ASP A 179 10.98 3.70 -3.86
CA ASP A 179 12.13 2.85 -3.52
C ASP A 179 13.37 3.73 -3.35
N LEU A 180 14.03 3.66 -2.19
CA LEU A 180 15.20 4.47 -1.89
C LEU A 180 16.48 3.66 -2.08
N SER A 181 17.46 4.26 -2.76
CA SER A 181 18.83 3.78 -2.67
C SER A 181 19.39 4.06 -1.28
N PHE A 182 20.19 3.13 -0.76
CA PHE A 182 20.78 3.24 0.56
C PHE A 182 22.12 2.51 0.63
N THR A 183 22.91 2.85 1.64
CA THR A 183 24.08 2.05 2.05
C THR A 183 23.91 1.61 3.49
N LYS A 184 24.33 0.38 3.82
CA LYS A 184 24.33 -0.15 5.19
C LYS A 184 25.75 -0.23 5.73
N LYS A 185 25.96 0.24 6.97
CA LYS A 185 27.24 0.16 7.69
C LYS A 185 26.98 -0.25 9.13
N GLY A 186 27.33 -1.50 9.48
CA GLY A 186 27.00 -2.06 10.80
C GLY A 186 25.50 -1.95 11.09
N ASP A 187 25.15 -1.36 12.22
CA ASP A 187 23.76 -1.17 12.68
C ASP A 187 23.16 0.17 12.24
N SER A 188 23.61 0.70 11.09
CA SER A 188 23.08 1.93 10.51
C SER A 188 22.87 1.81 9.00
N ILE A 189 21.92 2.58 8.50
CA ILE A 189 21.73 2.85 7.07
C ILE A 189 21.83 4.35 6.80
N GLU A 190 22.28 4.66 5.58
CA GLU A 190 22.24 5.98 4.99
C GLU A 190 21.38 5.89 3.72
N ALA A 191 20.14 6.38 3.79
CA ALA A 191 19.15 6.31 2.72
C ALA A 191 19.06 7.66 1.99
N LYS A 192 19.13 7.63 0.66
CA LYS A 192 19.08 8.84 -0.17
C LYS A 192 17.64 9.33 -0.27
N MET A 193 17.32 10.46 0.37
CA MET A 193 15.99 11.04 0.31
C MET A 193 15.65 11.51 -1.12
N PRO A 194 14.36 11.55 -1.50
CA PRO A 194 13.94 12.04 -2.80
C PRO A 194 14.56 13.39 -3.13
N ALA A 195 14.98 13.58 -4.39
CA ALA A 195 15.74 14.77 -4.77
C ALA A 195 14.88 16.05 -4.79
N THR A 196 13.59 15.94 -5.10
CA THR A 196 12.70 17.08 -5.28
C THR A 196 11.27 16.77 -4.84
N SER A 197 10.50 17.83 -4.57
CA SER A 197 9.08 17.76 -4.26
C SER A 197 8.21 17.23 -5.40
N ASN A 198 8.74 17.20 -6.63
CA ASN A 198 8.03 16.67 -7.79
C ASN A 198 7.97 15.13 -7.78
N VAL A 199 8.98 14.48 -7.18
CA VAL A 199 9.01 13.02 -7.00
C VAL A 199 8.20 12.63 -5.76
N ALA A 200 8.44 13.33 -4.65
CA ALA A 200 7.79 13.09 -3.37
C ALA A 200 7.19 14.39 -2.86
N THR A 201 5.87 14.54 -2.83
CA THR A 201 5.25 15.78 -2.33
C THR A 201 5.54 15.99 -0.85
N PRO A 202 5.67 17.23 -0.35
CA PRO A 202 5.89 17.50 1.07
C PRO A 202 4.84 16.86 1.97
N GLY A 203 5.24 16.46 3.18
CA GLY A 203 4.35 15.89 4.19
C GLY A 203 4.90 14.63 4.83
N PHE A 204 4.02 13.79 5.34
CA PHE A 204 4.39 12.62 6.14
C PHE A 204 4.48 11.33 5.30
N TYR A 205 5.49 10.53 5.60
CA TYR A 205 5.78 9.26 4.95
C TYR A 205 6.07 8.19 5.98
N HIS A 206 5.56 6.99 5.74
CA HIS A 206 6.10 5.79 6.35
C HIS A 206 7.47 5.48 5.73
N LEU A 207 8.52 5.47 6.55
CA LEU A 207 9.79 4.84 6.22
C LEU A 207 9.76 3.39 6.71
N PHE A 208 9.83 2.45 5.77
CA PHE A 208 9.98 1.03 6.07
C PHE A 208 11.36 0.54 5.63
N ILE A 209 11.92 -0.39 6.39
CA ILE A 209 13.02 -1.23 5.95
C ILE A 209 12.52 -2.66 5.80
N LEU A 210 12.97 -3.38 4.76
CA LEU A 210 12.62 -4.77 4.54
C LEU A 210 13.89 -5.63 4.62
N ASN A 211 13.76 -6.85 5.13
CA ASN A 211 14.84 -7.83 5.13
C ASN A 211 14.90 -8.62 3.79
N ASN A 212 15.84 -9.57 3.68
CA ASN A 212 16.03 -10.35 2.44
C ASN A 212 14.83 -11.24 2.06
N PHE A 213 13.91 -11.47 2.99
CA PHE A 213 12.67 -12.22 2.76
C PHE A 213 11.47 -11.32 2.44
N GLY A 214 11.68 -10.00 2.34
CA GLY A 214 10.62 -9.03 2.09
C GLY A 214 9.78 -8.68 3.32
N VAL A 215 10.18 -9.11 4.53
CA VAL A 215 9.47 -8.79 5.78
C VAL A 215 9.77 -7.34 6.17
N PRO A 216 8.75 -6.45 6.27
CA PRO A 216 8.95 -5.05 6.62
C PRO A 216 9.07 -4.84 8.13
N SER A 217 9.79 -3.79 8.54
CA SER A 217 9.74 -3.25 9.89
C SER A 217 8.38 -2.65 10.22
N VAL A 218 8.14 -2.29 11.49
CA VAL A 218 7.19 -1.19 11.78
C VAL A 218 7.78 0.09 11.19
N SER A 219 6.96 0.95 10.61
CA SER A 219 7.44 2.19 9.98
C SER A 219 7.91 3.18 11.03
N LYS A 220 8.93 3.97 10.69
CA LYS A 220 9.11 5.28 11.28
C LYS A 220 8.38 6.31 10.42
N ILE A 221 7.48 7.09 11.01
CA ILE A 221 6.86 8.20 10.27
C ILE A 221 7.87 9.35 10.23
N ILE A 222 8.19 9.83 9.03
CA ILE A 222 9.05 10.98 8.81
C ILE A 222 8.29 12.08 8.09
N SER A 223 8.69 13.33 8.30
CA SER A 223 8.31 14.48 7.49
C SER A 223 9.38 14.74 6.42
N LEU A 224 8.94 14.99 5.19
CA LEU A 224 9.81 15.40 4.09
C LEU A 224 9.46 16.83 3.67
N SER A 225 10.41 17.75 3.80
CA SER A 225 10.20 19.18 3.51
C SER A 225 11.48 19.89 3.04
N ASN A 226 11.35 21.13 2.55
CA ASN A 226 12.45 21.97 2.06
C ASN A 226 13.15 22.80 3.17
N ARG A 227 13.00 22.43 4.46
CA ARG A 227 13.60 23.21 5.55
C ARG A 227 15.12 23.25 5.45
#